data_AF-A0A8S3FUM3-F1
#
_entry.id   AF-A0A8S3FUM3-F1
#
_cell.length_a   1.000
_cell.length_b   1.000
_cell.length_c   1.000
_cell.angle_alpha   90.00
_cell.angle_beta   90.00
_cell.angle_gamma   90.00
#
_symmetry.space_group_name_H-M   'P 1'
#
loop_
_entity.id
_entity.type
_entity.pdbx_description
1 polymer ?
#
loop_
_entity_poly.entity_id
_entity_poly.type
_entity_poly.pdbx_seq_one_letter_code
_entity_poly.pdbx_strand_id
1 'polypeptide(L)' 'IDVQQVSLVINYDLPNSRELYIHRIGRSGRFGRKGVAINFVKNDDIRILRDIEQYYATQIDEMPMNVADLI' A
#
# COMPACT_ATOMS: atom_id res chain seq x y z
N ILE A 1 -13.73 4.26 -8.07
CA ILE A 1 -13.74 5.71 -7.71
C ILE A 1 -12.56 6.35 -8.40
N ASP A 2 -12.81 7.40 -9.19
CA ASP A 2 -11.79 8.13 -9.93
C ASP A 2 -11.55 9.50 -9.27
N VAL A 3 -10.40 9.64 -8.61
CA VAL A 3 -9.90 10.90 -8.06
C VAL A 3 -8.52 11.10 -8.66
N GLN A 4 -8.35 12.14 -9.49
CA GLN A 4 -7.17 12.29 -10.35
C GLN A 4 -5.89 12.76 -9.63
N GLN A 5 -5.97 13.09 -8.33
CA GLN A 5 -4.88 13.71 -7.57
C GLN A 5 -4.57 13.01 -6.23
N VAL A 6 -4.73 11.69 -6.15
CA VAL A 6 -4.33 10.95 -4.94
C VAL A 6 -2.84 10.63 -4.98
N SER A 7 -2.07 11.21 -4.07
CA SER A 7 -0.65 10.90 -3.87
C SER A 7 -0.42 9.86 -2.77
N LEU A 8 -1.36 9.72 -1.84
CA LEU A 8 -1.26 8.86 -0.66
C LEU A 8 -2.52 8.02 -0.50
N VAL A 9 -2.35 6.71 -0.29
CA VAL A 9 -3.40 5.78 0.12
C VAL A 9 -3.06 5.21 1.49
N ILE A 10 -4.03 5.20 2.40
CA ILE A 10 -3.88 4.58 3.71
C ILE A 10 -4.87 3.41 3.80
N ASN A 11 -4.34 2.19 3.97
CA ASN A 11 -5.13 1.03 4.33
C ASN A 11 -5.23 0.95 5.85
N TYR A 12 -6.34 1.46 6.40
CA TYR A 12 -6.59 1.42 7.84
C TYR A 12 -6.78 -0.02 8.36
N ASP A 13 -7.44 -0.87 7.56
CA ASP A 13 -7.45 -2.32 7.73
C ASP A 13 -6.90 -2.96 6.45
N LEU A 14 -6.03 -3.97 6.62
CA LEU A 14 -5.44 -4.68 5.51
C LEU A 14 -6.54 -5.43 4.72
N PRO A 15 -6.54 -5.36 3.37
CA PRO A 15 -7.52 -6.10 2.57
C PRO A 15 -7.42 -7.61 2.77
N ASN A 16 -8.57 -8.28 2.83
CA ASN A 16 -8.65 -9.74 2.98
C ASN A 16 -8.20 -10.51 1.72
N SER A 17 -7.90 -9.83 0.61
CA SER A 17 -7.35 -10.45 -0.60
C SER A 17 -6.32 -9.55 -1.28
N ARG A 18 -5.34 -10.19 -1.91
CA ARG A 18 -4.25 -9.55 -2.66
C ARG A 18 -4.76 -8.80 -3.90
N GLU A 19 -5.84 -9.25 -4.52
CA GLU A 19 -6.46 -8.57 -5.66
C GLU A 19 -7.10 -7.25 -5.21
N LEU A 20 -7.73 -7.23 -4.02
CA LEU A 20 -8.28 -6.00 -3.48
C LEU A 20 -7.17 -5.01 -3.10
N TYR A 21 -6.04 -5.51 -2.60
CA TYR A 21 -4.87 -4.69 -2.27
C TYR A 21 -4.37 -3.87 -3.46
N ILE A 22 -4.13 -4.50 -4.62
CA ILE A 22 -3.63 -3.80 -5.81
C ILE A 22 -4.63 -2.74 -6.31
N HIS A 23 -5.93 -3.03 -6.25
CA HIS A 23 -6.97 -2.08 -6.64
C HIS A 23 -7.11 -0.87 -5.70
N ARG A 24 -6.72 -1.02 -4.42
CA ARG A 24 -6.70 0.09 -3.45
C ARG A 24 -5.47 0.96 -3.65
N ILE A 25 -4.27 0.39 -3.67
CA ILE A 25 -3.04 1.19 -3.79
C ILE A 25 -2.91 1.85 -5.17
N GLY A 26 -3.45 1.22 -6.21
CA GLY A 26 -3.53 1.76 -7.58
C GLY A 26 -4.46 2.97 -7.74
N ARG A 27 -5.08 3.46 -6.65
CA ARG A 27 -5.74 4.77 -6.63
C ARG A 27 -4.73 5.92 -6.59
N SER A 28 -3.53 5.67 -6.08
CA SER A 28 -2.38 6.58 -6.15
C SER A 28 -1.48 6.28 -7.35
N GLY A 29 -0.49 7.13 -7.60
CA GLY A 29 0.59 6.85 -8.56
C GLY A 29 0.14 6.69 -10.03
N ARG A 30 -0.98 7.31 -10.41
CA ARG A 30 -1.55 7.18 -11.77
C ARG A 30 -0.69 7.90 -12.81
N PHE A 31 -0.71 7.40 -14.04
CA PHE A 31 -0.01 7.98 -15.19
C PHE A 31 1.51 8.12 -14.96
N GLY A 32 2.12 7.14 -14.29
CA GLY A 32 3.57 7.13 -14.00
C GLY A 32 4.01 8.10 -12.91
N ARG A 33 3.06 8.76 -12.22
CA ARG A 33 3.37 9.57 -11.03
C ARG A 33 3.78 8.65 -9.88
N LYS A 34 4.62 9.15 -8.98
CA LYS A 34 4.88 8.48 -7.71
C LYS A 34 3.63 8.54 -6.82
N GLY A 35 3.42 7.49 -6.03
CA GLY A 35 2.38 7.41 -5.02
C GLY A 35 2.89 6.61 -3.83
N VAL A 36 2.34 6.88 -2.65
CA VAL A 36 2.69 6.20 -1.41
C VAL A 36 1.49 5.42 -0.90
N ALA A 37 1.71 4.21 -0.42
CA ALA A 37 0.71 3.40 0.26
C ALA A 37 1.20 3.09 1.68
N ILE A 38 0.40 3.41 2.69
CA ILE A 38 0.68 3.10 4.10
C ILE A 38 -0.33 2.06 4.56
N ASN A 39 0.14 1.00 5.20
CA ASN A 39 -0.70 -0.06 5.74
C ASN A 39 -0.63 -0.05 7.25
N PHE A 40 -1.79 -0.03 7.91
CA PHE A 40 -1.86 -0.40 9.31
C PHE A 40 -2.06 -1.91 9.40
N VAL A 41 -1.19 -2.55 10.17
CA VAL A 41 -1.05 -4.00 10.21
C VAL A 41 -1.14 -4.46 11.66
N LYS A 42 -2.06 -5.36 11.96
CA LYS A 42 -2.13 -6.05 13.25
C LYS A 42 -1.28 -7.33 13.16
N ASN A 43 -0.98 -7.95 14.30
CA ASN A 43 -0.19 -9.18 14.33
C ASN A 43 -0.78 -10.30 13.45
N ASP A 44 -2.11 -10.40 13.40
CA ASP A 44 -2.82 -11.42 12.60
C ASP A 44 -2.75 -11.15 11.09
N ASP A 45 -2.49 -9.90 10.69
CA ASP A 45 -2.43 -9.46 9.29
C ASP A 45 -1.05 -9.74 8.65
N ILE A 46 -0.02 -10.05 9.46
CA ILE A 46 1.37 -10.24 8.98
C ILE A 46 1.45 -11.32 7.90
N ARG A 47 0.68 -12.41 8.05
CA ARG A 47 0.66 -13.50 7.05
C ARG A 47 0.13 -13.02 5.71
N ILE A 48 -0.96 -12.26 5.71
CA ILE A 48 -1.57 -11.71 4.50
C ILE A 48 -0.62 -10.70 3.84
N LEU A 49 0.04 -9.86 4.64
CA LEU A 49 1.02 -8.89 4.14
C LEU A 49 2.18 -9.56 3.40
N ARG A 50 2.77 -10.61 3.99
CA ARG A 50 3.86 -11.38 3.38
C ARG A 50 3.43 -12.09 2.10
N ASP A 51 2.20 -12.60 2.07
CA ASP A 51 1.63 -13.24 0.89
C ASP A 51 1.47 -12.24 -0.27
N ILE A 52 1.07 -11.00 0.03
CA ILE A 52 1.01 -9.90 -0.93
C ILE A 52 2.40 -9.56 -1.48
N GLU A 53 3.40 -9.38 -0.61
CA GLU A 53 4.78 -9.09 -1.02
C GLU A 53 5.33 -10.18 -1.95
N GLN A 54 5.20 -11.45 -1.55
CA GLN A 54 5.70 -12.58 -2.31
C GLN A 54 4.99 -12.73 -3.66
N TYR A 55 3.66 -12.60 -3.67
CA TYR A 55 2.87 -12.78 -4.90
C TYR A 55 3.18 -11.71 -5.95
N TYR A 56 3.30 -10.45 -5.54
CA TYR A 56 3.59 -9.35 -6.46
C TYR A 56 5.09 -9.06 -6.63
N ALA A 57 5.96 -9.82 -5.96
CA ALA A 57 7.40 -9.59 -5.91
C ALA A 57 7.75 -8.13 -5.57
N THR A 58 7.06 -7.57 -4.58
CA THR A 58 7.26 -6.20 -4.10
C THR A 58 7.81 -6.20 -2.68
N GLN A 59 8.39 -5.08 -2.28
CA GLN A 59 8.79 -4.81 -0.89
C GLN A 59 7.76 -3.88 -0.25
N ILE A 60 7.38 -4.17 0.99
CA ILE A 60 6.57 -3.33 1.86
C ILE A 60 7.38 -3.13 3.15
N ASP A 61 8.13 -2.03 3.17
CA ASP A 61 9.03 -1.71 4.27
C ASP A 61 8.29 -1.14 5.49
N GLU A 62 8.92 -1.27 6.66
CA GLU A 62 8.46 -0.55 7.85
C GLU A 62 8.54 0.95 7.61
N MET A 63 7.51 1.67 8.07
CA MET A 63 7.44 3.10 7.89
C MET A 63 8.60 3.80 8.65
N PRO A 64 9.42 4.62 7.97
CA PRO A 64 10.51 5.33 8.63
C PRO A 64 9.97 6.38 9.61
N MET A 65 10.75 6.73 10.63
CA MET A 65 10.38 7.79 11.58
C MET A 65 10.21 9.16 10.89
N ASN A 66 11.02 9.41 9.85
CA ASN A 66 10.95 10.64 9.09
C ASN A 66 10.07 10.46 7.86
N VAL A 67 8.88 11.08 7.89
CA VAL A 67 7.90 11.05 6.79
C VAL A 67 8.45 11.70 5.52
N ALA A 68 9.43 12.61 5.62
CA ALA A 68 10.02 13.25 4.46
C ALA A 68 10.77 12.26 3.55
N ASP A 69 11.21 11.12 4.09
CA ASP A 69 11.94 10.09 3.32
C ASP A 69 11.01 9.27 2.40
N LEU A 70 9.69 9.48 2.46
CA LEU A 70 8.68 8.78 1.65
C LEU A 70 8.41 9.42 0.28
N ILE A 71 8.95 10.62 0.00
CA ILE A 71 8.62 11.44 -1.20
C ILE A 71 9.82 11.56 -2.16
#